data_AF-A0A7K0CWU1-F1
#
_entry.id   AF-A0A7K0CWU1-F1
#
_cell.length_a   1.000
_cell.length_b   1.000
_cell.length_c   1.000
_cell.angle_alpha   90.00
_cell.angle_beta   90.00
_cell.angle_gamma   90.00
#
_symmetry.space_group_name_H-M   'P 1'
#
loop_
_entity.id
_entity.type
_entity.pdbx_description
1 polymer ?
#
loop_
_entity_poly.entity_id
_entity_poly.type
_entity_poly.pdbx_seq_one_letter_code
_entity_poly.pdbx_strand_id
1 'polypeptide(L)'
;MVGGIALAAAAVVHFYDPHVEGSYGICPFYALTGWWCPGCGGLRGMHDLTEGHVLDAVHSNVFLVPLIVGFSLWWVEWVVRRWRGVPGRRWAMNRATLVVVLVLLTVFTVVRNTPWGSWLAPV
;
A
#
# COMPACT_ATOMS: atom_id res chain seq x y z
N MET A 1 -15.31 -4.54 13.11
CA MET A 1 -13.99 -4.16 13.66
C MET A 1 -13.01 -3.81 12.53
N VAL A 2 -12.76 -4.70 11.57
CA VAL A 2 -11.79 -4.46 10.46
C VAL A 2 -12.07 -3.16 9.67
N GLY A 3 -13.31 -2.88 9.28
CA GLY A 3 -13.64 -1.65 8.55
C GLY A 3 -13.41 -0.35 9.35
N GLY A 4 -13.66 -0.38 10.67
CA GLY A 4 -13.40 0.77 11.54
C GLY A 4 -11.91 1.04 11.73
N ILE A 5 -11.10 -0.01 11.82
CA ILE A 5 -9.63 0.09 11.90
C ILE A 5 -9.07 0.68 10.60
N ALA A 6 -9.55 0.22 9.44
CA ALA A 6 -9.12 0.74 8.14
C ALA A 6 -9.44 2.23 7.98
N LEU A 7 -10.64 2.67 8.38
CA LEU A 7 -11.04 4.09 8.34
C LEU A 7 -10.20 4.94 9.31
N ALA A 8 -9.95 4.46 10.52
CA ALA A 8 -9.10 5.16 11.48
C ALA A 8 -7.65 5.30 10.96
N ALA A 9 -7.09 4.23 10.38
CA ALA A 9 -5.77 4.27 9.77
C ALA A 9 -5.71 5.25 8.59
N ALA A 10 -6.73 5.26 7.72
CA ALA A 10 -6.82 6.22 6.62
C ALA A 10 -6.92 7.66 7.12
N ALA A 11 -7.71 7.92 8.18
CA ALA A 11 -7.82 9.24 8.78
C ALA A 11 -6.49 9.71 9.38
N VAL A 12 -5.76 8.82 10.08
CA VAL A 12 -4.43 9.15 10.61
C VAL A 12 -3.48 9.55 9.49
N VAL A 13 -3.42 8.78 8.41
CA VAL A 13 -2.54 9.08 7.27
C VAL A 13 -2.98 10.33 6.51
N HIS A 14 -4.28 10.63 6.48
CA HIS A 14 -4.80 11.86 5.89
C HIS A 14 -4.37 13.11 6.66
N PHE A 15 -4.47 13.08 7.99
CA PHE A 15 -4.15 14.25 8.83
C PHE A 15 -2.69 14.36 9.24
N TYR A 16 -1.91 13.29 9.12
CA TYR A 16 -0.53 13.24 9.57
C TYR A 16 0.38 12.93 8.40
N ASP A 17 1.03 13.97 7.88
CA ASP A 17 1.74 13.93 6.61
C ASP A 17 3.04 13.09 6.67
N PRO A 18 3.16 12.00 5.88
CA PRO A 18 4.36 11.16 5.77
C PRO A 18 5.47 11.75 4.87
N HIS A 19 5.25 12.89 4.23
CA HIS A 19 6.26 13.64 3.50
C HIS A 19 7.15 14.45 4.45
N VAL A 20 6.60 14.88 5.59
CA VAL A 20 7.38 15.54 6.64
C VAL A 20 8.35 14.55 7.26
N GLU A 21 9.66 14.83 7.14
CA GLU A 21 10.71 14.00 7.72
C GLU A 21 10.50 13.83 9.23
N GLY A 22 10.56 12.58 9.68
CA GLY A 22 10.43 12.24 11.09
C GLY A 22 9.01 12.20 11.64
N SER A 23 7.97 12.51 10.86
CA SER A 23 6.57 12.42 11.35
C SER A 23 6.26 11.00 11.83
N TYR A 24 6.55 9.98 11.01
CA TYR A 24 6.39 8.57 11.37
C TYR A 24 7.67 7.95 11.98
N GLY A 25 8.59 8.78 12.46
CA GLY A 25 9.91 8.36 12.93
C GLY A 25 10.86 7.98 11.78
N ILE A 26 11.93 7.25 12.11
CA ILE A 26 12.92 6.79 11.14
C ILE A 26 12.50 5.47 10.50
N CYS A 27 12.66 5.34 9.19
CA CYS A 27 12.51 4.05 8.51
C CYS A 27 13.74 3.18 8.79
N PRO A 28 13.61 2.05 9.53
CA PRO A 28 14.76 1.23 9.86
C PRO A 28 15.40 0.61 8.62
N PHE A 29 14.60 0.30 7.59
CA PHE A 29 15.11 -0.24 6.34
C PHE A 29 15.97 0.80 5.59
N TYR A 30 15.50 2.05 5.54
CA TYR A 30 16.27 3.15 4.96
C TYR A 30 17.54 3.42 5.76
N ALA A 31 17.46 3.43 7.09
CA ALA A 31 18.63 3.61 7.95
C ALA A 31 19.69 2.51 7.77
N LEU A 32 19.28 1.27 7.47
CA LEU A 32 20.19 0.13 7.28
C LEU A 32 20.75 0.01 5.85
N THR A 33 19.96 0.34 4.83
CA THR A 33 20.30 0.05 3.42
C THR A 33 20.49 1.30 2.56
N GLY A 34 20.04 2.46 3.03
CA GLY A 34 19.91 3.68 2.24
C GLY A 34 18.79 3.62 1.19
N TRP A 35 17.99 2.55 1.13
CA TRP A 35 16.94 2.36 0.14
C TRP A 35 15.56 2.62 0.72
N TRP A 36 14.66 3.16 -0.11
CA TRP A 36 13.27 3.38 0.26
C TRP A 36 12.48 2.09 0.12
N CYS A 37 11.83 1.66 1.19
CA CYS A 37 10.99 0.46 1.20
C CYS A 37 9.59 0.76 0.64
N PRO A 38 8.89 -0.26 0.10
CA PRO A 38 7.51 -0.11 -0.38
C PRO A 38 6.53 0.28 0.73
N GLY A 39 6.87 0.05 2.01
CA GLY A 39 6.07 0.47 3.16
C GLY A 39 5.99 1.99 3.30
N CYS A 40 7.13 2.68 3.31
CA CYS A 40 7.17 4.15 3.40
C CYS A 40 6.57 4.82 2.16
N GLY A 41 6.81 4.27 0.97
CA GLY A 41 6.14 4.72 -0.25
C GLY A 41 4.62 4.47 -0.23
N GLY A 42 4.18 3.40 0.43
CA GLY A 42 2.76 3.13 0.65
C GLY A 42 2.10 4.14 1.58
N LEU A 43 2.79 4.59 2.64
CA LEU A 43 2.30 5.66 3.52
C LEU A 43 2.11 6.98 2.74
N ARG A 44 3.11 7.40 1.97
CA ARG A 44 3.04 8.60 1.13
C ARG A 44 1.94 8.50 0.09
N GLY A 45 1.90 7.39 -0.65
CA GLY A 45 0.86 7.21 -1.66
C GLY A 45 -0.54 7.10 -1.06
N MET A 46 -0.69 6.61 0.17
CA MET A 46 -1.98 6.61 0.88
C MET A 46 -2.39 8.03 1.24
N HIS A 47 -1.47 8.86 1.70
CA HIS A 47 -1.72 10.28 1.96
C HIS A 47 -2.17 10.98 0.68
N ASP A 48 -1.39 10.86 -0.40
CA ASP A 48 -1.69 11.42 -1.72
C ASP A 48 -3.08 10.97 -2.20
N LEU A 49 -3.40 9.68 -2.04
CA LEU A 49 -4.70 9.14 -2.43
C LEU A 49 -5.86 9.71 -1.59
N THR A 50 -5.64 9.97 -0.29
CA THR A 50 -6.66 10.60 0.57
C THR A 50 -6.86 12.09 0.27
N GLU A 51 -5.85 12.76 -0.30
CA GLU A 51 -5.97 14.13 -0.79
C GLU A 51 -6.57 14.21 -2.21
N GLY A 52 -6.63 13.09 -2.93
CA GLY A 52 -7.13 13.00 -4.31
C GLY A 52 -6.04 13.07 -5.38
N HIS A 53 -4.77 13.08 -4.98
CA HIS A 53 -3.59 13.09 -5.85
C HIS A 53 -3.24 11.66 -6.33
N VAL A 54 -4.05 11.12 -7.24
CA VAL A 54 -3.90 9.72 -7.71
C VAL A 54 -2.58 9.48 -8.44
N LEU A 55 -2.10 10.46 -9.23
CA LEU A 55 -0.86 10.32 -9.99
C LEU A 55 0.35 10.27 -9.04
N ASP A 56 0.37 11.15 -8.04
CA ASP A 56 1.40 11.19 -7.01
C ASP A 56 1.37 9.91 -6.17
N ALA A 57 0.18 9.37 -5.87
CA ALA A 57 0.03 8.08 -5.20
C ALA A 57 0.67 6.92 -5.99
N VAL A 58 0.54 6.92 -7.33
CA VAL A 58 1.16 5.90 -8.20
C VAL A 58 2.68 6.05 -8.25
N HIS A 59 3.17 7.29 -8.30
CA HIS A 59 4.61 7.57 -8.22
C HIS A 59 5.19 7.14 -6.87
N SER A 60 4.44 7.39 -5.79
CA SER A 60 4.76 7.00 -4.43
C SER A 60 4.74 5.48 -4.24
N ASN A 61 3.82 4.75 -4.87
CA ASN A 61 3.82 3.28 -4.90
C ASN A 61 2.89 2.72 -5.98
N VAL A 62 3.46 2.19 -7.07
CA VAL A 62 2.69 1.65 -8.21
C VAL A 62 1.75 0.50 -7.83
N PHE A 63 2.06 -0.24 -6.76
CA PHE A 63 1.22 -1.35 -6.28
C PHE A 63 0.05 -0.90 -5.43
N LEU A 64 0.10 0.32 -4.88
CA LEU A 64 -0.87 0.78 -3.90
C LEU A 64 -2.28 0.88 -4.50
N VAL A 65 -2.41 1.56 -5.64
CA VAL A 65 -3.71 1.79 -6.28
C VAL A 65 -4.38 0.46 -6.71
N PRO A 66 -3.72 -0.46 -7.43
CA PRO A 66 -4.32 -1.76 -7.75
C PRO A 66 -4.71 -2.59 -6.53
N LEU A 67 -3.90 -2.56 -5.46
CA LEU A 67 -4.19 -3.30 -4.22
C LEU A 67 -5.42 -2.72 -3.51
N ILE A 68 -5.54 -1.40 -3.40
CA ILE A 68 -6.69 -0.74 -2.78
C ILE A 68 -7.96 -1.00 -3.58
N VAL A 69 -7.90 -0.88 -4.91
CA VAL A 69 -9.04 -1.17 -5.78
C VAL A 69 -9.46 -2.63 -5.64
N GLY A 70 -8.51 -3.57 -5.75
CA GLY A 70 -8.79 -5.00 -5.62
C GLY A 70 -9.36 -5.37 -4.25
N PHE A 71 -8.80 -4.83 -3.17
CA PHE A 71 -9.29 -5.03 -1.81
C PHE A 71 -10.69 -4.44 -1.62
N SER A 72 -10.95 -3.24 -2.17
CA SER A 72 -12.25 -2.57 -2.07
C SER A 72 -13.34 -3.36 -2.79
N LEU A 73 -13.07 -3.83 -4.01
CA LEU A 73 -14.00 -4.67 -4.77
C LEU A 73 -14.28 -5.98 -4.04
N TRP A 74 -13.24 -6.64 -3.52
CA TRP A 74 -13.38 -7.86 -2.73
C TRP A 74 -14.19 -7.63 -1.45
N TRP A 75 -13.96 -6.51 -0.75
CA TRP A 75 -14.69 -6.14 0.45
C TRP A 75 -16.17 -5.89 0.15
N VAL A 76 -16.48 -5.12 -0.90
CA VAL A 76 -17.86 -4.87 -1.34
C VAL A 76 -18.55 -6.19 -1.72
N GLU A 77 -17.87 -7.05 -2.48
CA GLU A 77 -18.40 -8.37 -2.83
C GLU A 77 -18.70 -9.20 -1.57
N TRP A 78 -17.77 -9.21 -0.61
CA TRP A 78 -17.95 -9.89 0.67
C TRP A 78 -19.14 -9.36 1.47
N VAL A 79 -19.29 -8.02 1.58
CA VAL A 79 -20.43 -7.37 2.27
C VAL A 79 -21.75 -7.77 1.59
N VAL A 80 -21.83 -7.65 0.26
CA VAL A 80 -23.03 -7.98 -0.52
C VAL A 80 -23.40 -9.45 -0.36
N ARG A 81 -22.42 -10.36 -0.44
CA ARG A 81 -22.66 -11.80 -0.24
C ARG A 81 -23.16 -12.10 1.16
N ARG A 82 -22.56 -11.46 2.18
CA ARG A 82 -22.95 -11.62 3.58
C ARG A 82 -24.36 -11.12 3.85
N TRP A 83 -24.76 -10.00 3.24
CA TRP A 83 -26.14 -9.47 3.28
C TRP A 83 -27.14 -10.38 2.57
N ARG A 84 -26.76 -11.01 1.46
CA ARG A 84 -27.60 -11.97 0.73
C ARG A 84 -27.64 -13.37 1.34
N GLY A 85 -26.99 -13.59 2.50
CA GLY A 85 -26.93 -14.91 3.15
C GLY A 85 -26.11 -15.96 2.38
N VAL A 86 -25.32 -15.56 1.38
CA VAL A 86 -24.50 -16.46 0.58
C VAL A 86 -23.18 -16.71 1.31
N PRO A 87 -22.74 -17.97 1.49
CA PRO A 87 -21.45 -18.25 2.10
C PRO A 87 -20.32 -17.58 1.32
N GLY A 88 -19.48 -16.83 2.04
CA GLY A 88 -18.33 -16.13 1.46
C GLY A 88 -17.29 -17.11 0.94
N ARG A 89 -16.63 -16.76 -0.17
CA ARG A 89 -15.48 -17.52 -0.67
C ARG A 89 -14.31 -17.36 0.29
N ARG A 90 -13.81 -18.47 0.85
CA ARG A 90 -12.60 -18.43 1.69
C ARG A 90 -11.40 -18.19 0.79
N TRP A 91 -10.79 -17.01 0.91
CA TRP A 91 -9.48 -16.77 0.32
C TRP A 91 -8.42 -17.39 1.24
N ALA A 92 -7.81 -18.47 0.78
CA ALA A 92 -6.63 -19.03 1.40
C ALA A 92 -5.41 -18.56 0.61
N MET A 93 -4.53 -17.79 1.25
CA MET A 93 -3.24 -17.44 0.68
C MET A 93 -2.38 -18.70 0.70
N ASN A 94 -2.16 -19.32 -0.47
CA ASN A 94 -1.29 -20.48 -0.54
C ASN A 94 0.19 -20.03 -0.52
N ARG A 95 1.11 -20.96 -0.23
CA ARG A 95 2.55 -20.66 -0.16
C ARG A 95 3.09 -20.06 -1.46
N ALA A 96 2.59 -20.51 -2.61
CA ALA A 96 3.00 -20.00 -3.91
C ALA A 96 2.63 -18.51 -4.07
N THR A 97 1.42 -18.11 -3.68
CA THR A 97 0.99 -16.70 -3.69
C THR A 97 1.86 -15.84 -2.80
N LEU A 98 2.21 -16.32 -1.59
CA LEU A 98 3.12 -15.60 -0.70
C LEU A 98 4.50 -15.39 -1.32
N VAL A 99 5.08 -16.44 -1.92
CA VAL A 99 6.38 -16.34 -2.59
C VAL A 99 6.31 -15.37 -3.77
N VAL A 100 5.26 -15.43 -4.60
CA VAL A 100 5.09 -14.51 -5.73
C VAL A 100 5.00 -13.06 -5.25
N VAL A 101 4.22 -12.78 -4.20
CA VAL A 101 4.11 -11.43 -3.62
C VAL A 101 5.47 -10.93 -3.11
N LEU A 102 6.21 -11.77 -2.37
CA LEU A 102 7.53 -11.42 -1.86
C LEU A 102 8.54 -11.14 -2.98
N VAL A 103 8.53 -11.96 -4.04
CA VAL A 103 9.39 -11.76 -5.22
C VAL A 103 9.04 -10.45 -5.91
N LEU A 104 7.75 -10.18 -6.15
CA LEU A 104 7.31 -8.93 -6.78
C LEU A 104 7.69 -7.70 -5.97
N LEU A 105 7.49 -7.73 -4.65
CA LEU A 105 7.90 -6.64 -3.76
C LEU A 105 9.42 -6.43 -3.77
N THR A 106 10.19 -7.51 -3.80
CA THR A 106 11.66 -7.43 -3.85
C THR A 106 12.13 -6.84 -5.17
N VAL A 107 11.63 -7.35 -6.30
CA VAL A 107 11.95 -6.85 -7.64
C VAL A 107 11.58 -5.38 -7.78
N PHE A 108 10.39 -4.99 -7.32
CA PHE A 108 9.96 -3.60 -7.30
C PHE A 108 10.89 -2.71 -6.49
N THR A 109 11.27 -3.16 -5.29
CA THR A 109 12.18 -2.40 -4.42
C THR A 109 13.51 -2.17 -5.12
N VAL A 110 14.08 -3.20 -5.77
CA VAL A 110 15.34 -3.07 -6.51
C VAL A 110 15.19 -2.14 -7.71
N VAL A 111 14.18 -2.35 -8.56
CA VAL A 111 13.96 -1.53 -9.78
C VAL A 111 13.76 -0.07 -9.41
N ARG A 112 12.96 0.23 -8.39
CA ARG A 112 12.69 1.60 -7.93
C ARG A 112 13.92 2.31 -7.38
N ASN A 113 14.80 1.61 -6.68
CA ASN A 113 16.00 2.20 -6.05
C ASN A 113 17.23 2.19 -6.98
N THR A 114 17.10 1.73 -8.22
CA THR A 114 18.19 1.70 -9.22
C THR A 114 17.95 2.74 -10.33
N PRO A 115 18.96 3.07 -11.16
CA PRO A 115 18.86 4.10 -12.20
C PRO A 115 17.72 3.86 -13.22
N TRP A 116 17.23 2.63 -13.34
CA TRP A 116 16.10 2.27 -14.19
C TRP A 116 14.74 2.69 -13.61
N GLY A 117 14.67 3.08 -12.33
CA GLY A 117 13.45 3.47 -11.62
C GLY A 117 13.51 4.87 -11.01
N SER A 118 14.45 5.72 -11.43
CA SER A 118 14.58 7.11 -10.94
C SER A 118 13.34 7.98 -11.20
N TRP A 119 12.41 7.53 -12.04
CA TRP A 119 11.12 8.15 -12.31
C TRP A 119 10.07 7.86 -11.21
N LEU A 120 10.33 6.92 -10.30
CA LEU A 120 9.54 6.60 -9.10
C LEU A 120 10.18 7.16 -7.82
N ALA A 121 11.23 7.98 -7.96
CA ALA A 121 11.80 8.71 -6.84
C ALA A 121 10.77 9.79 -6.42
N PRO A 122 10.42 9.86 -5.12
CA PRO A 122 9.52 10.89 -4.64
C PRO A 122 10.16 12.27 -4.91
N VAL A 123 9.34 13.20 -5.41
CA VAL A 123 9.62 14.64 -5.30
C VAL A 123 9.46 15.10 -3.86
#